data_AF-A0A1G4EIU9-F1
#
_entry.id   AF-A0A1G4EIU9-F1
#
_cell.length_a   1.000
_cell.length_b   1.000
_cell.length_c   1.000
_cell.angle_alpha   90.00
_cell.angle_beta   90.00
_cell.angle_gamma   90.00
#
_symmetry.space_group_name_H-M   'P 1'
#
loop_
_entity.id
_entity.type
_entity.pdbx_description
1 polymer ?
#
loop_
_entity_poly.entity_id
_entity_poly.type
_entity_poly.pdbx_seq_one_letter_code
_entity_poly.pdbx_strand_id
1 'polypeptide(L)'
;NESKNLEMQYEHEGLLNKCNNRLLAKHETQKDLKYPSLRDKLSDDVNNMNLKNRMNNIPIHDKLSNKNLNDLDAYKKGYKNRYSKKKGLAKLDCYYERKLFNKIDKIYELSRSMQNDKKAFKKNIYSKFGYRLILLTLSPVFGIIFPALFFENGPFSNWCASDCSSTAAGHNHGTGGSFHKTQFTKAQWDFFFYFNMLFFITLCIIILTVIIYALVKVVKYERLKAGKGKIKGKDCYRFCKNIFI
;
A
#
# COMPACT_ATOMS: atom_id res chain seq x y z
N ASN A 1 -27.65 -28.24 -51.42
CA ASN A 1 -27.46 -29.25 -50.35
C ASN A 1 -26.00 -29.45 -49.94
N GLU A 2 -25.00 -29.16 -50.78
CA GLU A 2 -23.57 -29.24 -50.38
C GLU A 2 -23.10 -28.08 -49.49
N SER A 3 -23.57 -26.85 -49.71
CA SER A 3 -23.12 -25.68 -48.94
C SER A 3 -23.46 -25.75 -47.44
N LYS A 4 -24.63 -26.27 -47.08
CA LYS A 4 -25.03 -26.51 -45.67
C LYS A 4 -24.24 -27.65 -45.01
N ASN A 5 -23.71 -28.59 -45.79
CA ASN A 5 -22.94 -29.73 -45.28
C ASN A 5 -21.50 -29.30 -44.91
N LEU A 6 -20.91 -28.41 -45.72
CA LEU A 6 -19.60 -27.81 -45.44
C LEU A 6 -19.60 -26.91 -44.20
N GLU A 7 -20.66 -26.15 -43.96
CA GLU A 7 -20.77 -25.26 -42.80
C GLU A 7 -20.95 -26.07 -41.49
N MET A 8 -21.74 -27.16 -41.52
CA MET A 8 -21.85 -28.09 -40.39
C MET A 8 -20.52 -28.84 -40.11
N GLN A 9 -19.75 -29.21 -41.15
CA GLN A 9 -18.43 -29.81 -40.96
C GLN A 9 -17.45 -28.84 -40.30
N TYR A 10 -17.41 -27.57 -40.70
CA TYR A 10 -16.53 -26.56 -40.12
C TYR A 10 -16.85 -26.26 -38.65
N GLU A 11 -18.13 -26.16 -38.29
CA GLU A 11 -18.52 -25.98 -36.88
C GLU A 11 -18.22 -27.23 -36.03
N HIS A 12 -18.43 -28.43 -36.60
CA HIS A 12 -18.14 -29.68 -35.91
C HIS A 12 -16.63 -29.88 -35.72
N GLU A 13 -15.80 -29.50 -36.69
CA GLU A 13 -14.32 -29.48 -36.55
C GLU A 13 -13.85 -28.44 -35.53
N GLY A 14 -14.46 -27.24 -35.51
CA GLY A 14 -14.18 -26.21 -34.51
C GLY A 14 -14.50 -26.65 -33.07
N LEU A 15 -15.63 -27.35 -32.88
CA LEU A 15 -16.02 -27.94 -31.60
C LEU A 15 -15.15 -29.15 -31.23
N LEU A 16 -14.80 -30.02 -32.18
CA LEU A 16 -13.91 -31.17 -31.96
C LEU A 16 -12.52 -30.70 -31.54
N ASN A 17 -11.98 -29.67 -32.20
CA ASN A 17 -10.65 -29.11 -31.90
C ASN A 17 -10.62 -28.44 -30.50
N LYS A 18 -11.70 -27.76 -30.11
CA LYS A 18 -11.84 -27.16 -28.77
C LYS A 18 -11.99 -28.22 -27.67
N CYS A 19 -12.71 -29.30 -27.93
CA CYS A 19 -12.84 -30.45 -27.02
C CYS A 19 -11.52 -31.24 -26.90
N ASN A 20 -10.81 -31.45 -28.02
CA ASN A 20 -9.53 -32.14 -28.06
C ASN A 20 -8.44 -31.36 -27.30
N ASN A 21 -8.34 -30.03 -27.46
CA ASN A 21 -7.40 -29.21 -26.68
C ASN A 21 -7.70 -29.24 -25.17
N ARG A 22 -8.99 -29.36 -24.80
CA ARG A 22 -9.41 -29.46 -23.40
C ARG A 22 -9.22 -30.88 -22.83
N LEU A 23 -9.32 -31.92 -23.67
CA LEU A 23 -8.96 -33.30 -23.33
C LEU A 23 -7.44 -33.47 -23.24
N LEU A 24 -6.67 -32.85 -24.12
CA LEU A 24 -5.20 -32.86 -24.11
C LEU A 24 -4.65 -32.14 -22.87
N ALA A 25 -5.18 -30.96 -22.54
CA ALA A 25 -4.82 -30.25 -21.31
C ALA A 25 -5.23 -31.02 -20.04
N LYS A 26 -6.34 -31.78 -20.08
CA LYS A 26 -6.72 -32.68 -18.99
C LYS A 26 -5.79 -33.90 -18.91
N HIS A 27 -5.38 -34.47 -20.04
CA HIS A 27 -4.51 -35.63 -20.10
C HIS A 27 -3.05 -35.29 -19.76
N GLU A 28 -2.57 -34.08 -20.06
CA GLU A 28 -1.29 -33.55 -19.54
C GLU A 28 -1.34 -33.37 -18.02
N THR A 29 -2.42 -32.78 -17.48
CA THR A 29 -2.57 -32.67 -16.02
C THR A 29 -2.77 -34.01 -15.30
N GLN A 30 -3.14 -35.08 -16.04
CA GLN A 30 -3.37 -36.42 -15.50
C GLN A 30 -2.18 -37.37 -15.72
N LYS A 31 -1.29 -37.10 -16.70
CA LYS A 31 -0.03 -37.84 -16.89
C LYS A 31 1.02 -37.51 -15.83
N ASP A 32 0.98 -36.30 -15.25
CA ASP A 32 1.88 -35.93 -14.15
C ASP A 32 1.41 -36.45 -12.77
N LEU A 33 0.30 -37.20 -12.73
CA LEU A 33 -0.29 -37.78 -11.53
C LEU A 33 -0.55 -39.29 -11.69
N LYS A 34 0.50 -40.11 -11.96
CA LYS A 34 0.67 -41.50 -11.46
C LYS A 34 1.93 -42.20 -12.02
N TYR A 35 2.88 -42.43 -11.11
CA TYR A 35 4.07 -43.30 -11.07
C TYR A 35 4.29 -44.41 -12.13
N PRO A 36 5.57 -44.80 -12.31
CA PRO A 36 5.97 -46.20 -12.15
C PRO A 36 6.99 -46.41 -11.02
N SER A 37 6.72 -47.43 -10.21
CA SER A 37 7.62 -48.00 -9.21
C SER A 37 8.85 -48.64 -9.86
N LEU A 38 10.05 -48.34 -9.36
CA LEU A 38 11.18 -49.27 -9.44
C LEU A 38 11.78 -49.47 -8.04
N ARG A 39 11.54 -50.69 -7.59
CA ARG A 39 12.12 -51.47 -6.49
C ARG A 39 13.60 -51.13 -6.23
N ASP A 40 13.89 -50.75 -4.99
CA ASP A 40 15.02 -51.29 -4.24
C ASP A 40 14.70 -51.36 -2.75
N LYS A 41 15.13 -52.47 -2.16
CA LYS A 41 14.82 -52.89 -0.80
C LYS A 41 15.46 -51.97 0.24
N LEU A 42 14.79 -51.92 1.40
CA LEU A 42 15.31 -51.91 2.79
C LEU A 42 14.92 -50.68 3.64
N SER A 43 14.40 -50.98 4.84
CA SER A 43 14.20 -50.13 6.02
C SER A 43 12.86 -49.39 6.20
N ASP A 44 11.77 -50.15 6.33
CA ASP A 44 10.55 -49.72 7.01
C ASP A 44 10.65 -50.04 8.52
N ASP A 45 10.76 -49.00 9.36
CA ASP A 45 9.96 -48.89 10.62
C ASP A 45 10.16 -47.52 11.32
N VAL A 46 11.33 -46.88 11.15
CA VAL A 46 11.68 -45.68 11.95
C VAL A 46 11.05 -44.38 11.44
N ASN A 47 10.62 -44.32 10.17
CA ASN A 47 10.18 -43.07 9.54
C ASN A 47 8.69 -42.73 9.74
N ASN A 48 7.85 -43.70 10.14
CA ASN A 48 6.40 -43.49 10.25
C ASN A 48 6.02 -42.69 11.52
N MET A 49 6.72 -42.91 12.64
CA MET A 49 6.58 -42.09 13.85
C MET A 49 7.07 -40.64 13.64
N ASN A 50 8.13 -40.45 12.84
CA ASN A 50 8.69 -39.13 12.54
C ASN A 50 7.82 -38.31 11.57
N LEU A 51 7.13 -38.95 10.62
CA LEU A 51 6.19 -38.26 9.73
C LEU A 51 4.91 -37.85 10.48
N LYS A 52 4.41 -38.71 11.38
CA LYS A 52 3.28 -38.40 12.27
C LYS A 52 3.64 -37.29 13.26
N ASN A 53 4.84 -37.30 13.84
CA ASN A 53 5.34 -36.21 14.67
C ASN A 53 5.59 -34.92 13.87
N ARG A 54 6.14 -34.97 12.64
CA ARG A 54 6.28 -33.76 11.79
C ARG A 54 4.93 -33.16 11.41
N MET A 55 3.93 -33.97 11.09
CA MET A 55 2.59 -33.49 10.74
C MET A 55 1.85 -32.93 11.95
N ASN A 56 2.11 -33.47 13.15
CA ASN A 56 1.60 -32.96 14.42
C ASN A 56 2.35 -31.70 14.92
N ASN A 57 3.59 -31.48 14.43
CA ASN A 57 4.43 -30.32 14.76
C ASN A 57 4.28 -29.15 13.76
N ILE A 58 3.51 -29.32 12.68
CA ILE A 58 3.08 -28.18 11.87
C ILE A 58 1.96 -27.50 12.67
N PRO A 59 2.17 -26.27 13.17
CA PRO A 59 1.14 -25.59 13.95
C PRO A 59 -0.11 -25.49 13.11
N ILE A 60 -1.27 -25.77 13.71
CA ILE A 60 -2.61 -25.76 13.09
C ILE A 60 -2.84 -24.48 12.24
N HIS A 61 -2.17 -23.38 12.60
CA HIS A 61 -2.09 -22.13 11.86
C HIS A 61 -1.59 -22.27 10.39
N ASP A 62 -0.59 -23.12 10.11
CA ASP A 62 0.00 -23.26 8.77
C ASP A 62 -0.92 -24.02 7.82
N LYS A 63 -1.67 -25.01 8.33
CA LYS A 63 -2.66 -25.77 7.55
C LYS A 63 -3.89 -24.92 7.23
N LEU A 64 -4.28 -24.01 8.14
CA LEU A 64 -5.30 -22.99 7.87
C LEU A 64 -4.80 -21.95 6.85
N SER A 65 -3.53 -21.53 6.93
CA SER A 65 -2.96 -20.51 6.06
C SER A 65 -2.95 -20.90 4.57
N ASN A 66 -2.79 -22.20 4.26
CA ASN A 66 -2.76 -22.70 2.89
C ASN A 66 -4.10 -22.59 2.15
N LYS A 67 -5.23 -22.76 2.85
CA LYS A 67 -6.56 -22.55 2.25
C LYS A 67 -6.86 -21.05 2.06
N ASN A 68 -6.31 -20.21 2.94
CA ASN A 68 -6.52 -18.77 3.00
C ASN A 68 -5.61 -17.96 2.05
N LEU A 69 -4.44 -18.48 1.68
CA LEU A 69 -3.59 -17.93 0.61
C LEU A 69 -4.33 -17.86 -0.72
N ASN A 70 -5.24 -18.79 -0.99
CA ASN A 70 -5.95 -18.86 -2.26
C ASN A 70 -6.72 -17.58 -2.60
N ASP A 71 -7.38 -16.93 -1.64
CA ASP A 71 -8.18 -15.73 -1.91
C ASP A 71 -7.31 -14.51 -2.20
N LEU A 72 -6.26 -14.30 -1.40
CA LEU A 72 -5.28 -13.24 -1.63
C LEU A 72 -4.51 -13.45 -2.94
N ASP A 73 -4.09 -14.69 -3.23
CA ASP A 73 -3.34 -15.03 -4.42
C ASP A 73 -4.21 -14.98 -5.67
N ALA A 74 -5.45 -15.46 -5.62
CA ALA A 74 -6.42 -15.29 -6.70
C ALA A 74 -6.69 -13.79 -6.94
N TYR A 75 -6.87 -13.02 -5.86
CA TYR A 75 -7.03 -11.58 -5.96
C TYR A 75 -5.82 -10.94 -6.65
N LYS A 76 -4.59 -11.27 -6.24
CA LYS A 76 -3.36 -10.73 -6.83
C LYS A 76 -3.18 -11.15 -8.30
N LYS A 77 -3.44 -12.41 -8.65
CA LYS A 77 -3.40 -12.90 -10.04
C LYS A 77 -4.33 -12.10 -10.95
N GLY A 78 -5.48 -11.68 -10.44
CA GLY A 78 -6.43 -10.83 -11.16
C GLY A 78 -6.01 -9.38 -11.41
N TYR A 79 -4.89 -8.89 -10.83
CA TYR A 79 -4.50 -7.48 -10.99
C TYR A 79 -4.27 -7.08 -12.44
N LYS A 80 -3.62 -7.91 -13.26
CA LYS A 80 -3.33 -7.60 -14.67
C LYS A 80 -4.62 -7.33 -15.45
N ASN A 81 -5.63 -8.18 -15.25
CA ASN A 81 -6.94 -8.07 -15.88
C ASN A 81 -7.74 -6.87 -15.35
N ARG A 82 -7.76 -6.65 -14.02
CA ARG A 82 -8.44 -5.47 -13.45
C ARG A 82 -7.79 -4.17 -13.90
N TYR A 83 -6.47 -4.15 -14.01
CA TYR A 83 -5.71 -2.98 -14.44
C TYR A 83 -5.95 -2.64 -15.91
N SER A 84 -5.97 -3.63 -16.82
CA SER A 84 -6.24 -3.39 -18.24
C SER A 84 -7.64 -2.84 -18.50
N LYS A 85 -8.63 -3.26 -17.70
CA LYS A 85 -10.03 -2.80 -17.81
C LYS A 85 -10.30 -1.40 -17.22
N LYS A 86 -9.39 -0.84 -16.42
CA LYS A 86 -9.57 0.45 -15.73
C LYS A 86 -9.00 1.62 -16.54
N LYS A 87 -9.59 2.81 -16.39
CA LYS A 87 -9.15 4.08 -16.99
C LYS A 87 -8.97 5.16 -15.91
N GLY A 88 -8.19 6.19 -16.22
CA GLY A 88 -7.97 7.37 -15.36
C GLY A 88 -7.52 7.03 -13.93
N LEU A 89 -8.12 7.71 -12.94
CA LEU A 89 -7.82 7.55 -11.51
C LEU A 89 -8.03 6.11 -11.00
N ALA A 90 -9.01 5.38 -11.55
CA ALA A 90 -9.24 4.00 -11.15
C ALA A 90 -8.04 3.10 -11.50
N LYS A 91 -7.34 3.40 -12.59
CA LYS A 91 -6.13 2.69 -13.01
C LYS A 91 -4.96 2.97 -12.05
N LEU A 92 -4.82 4.22 -11.60
CA LEU A 92 -3.86 4.62 -10.58
C LEU A 92 -4.14 3.96 -9.23
N ASP A 93 -5.39 3.96 -8.75
CA ASP A 93 -5.80 3.24 -7.53
C ASP A 93 -5.43 1.74 -7.62
N CYS A 94 -5.72 1.09 -8.74
CA CYS A 94 -5.36 -0.33 -8.95
C CYS A 94 -3.84 -0.55 -8.92
N TYR A 95 -3.07 0.35 -9.52
CA TYR A 95 -1.61 0.31 -9.50
C TYR A 95 -1.04 0.50 -8.09
N TYR A 96 -1.49 1.53 -7.37
CA TYR A 96 -1.02 1.83 -6.02
C TYR A 96 -1.41 0.74 -5.04
N GLU A 97 -2.60 0.16 -5.17
CA GLU A 97 -3.03 -0.98 -4.35
C GLU A 97 -2.09 -2.17 -4.56
N ARG A 98 -1.80 -2.55 -5.81
CA ARG A 98 -0.85 -3.64 -6.12
C ARG A 98 0.54 -3.35 -5.55
N LYS A 99 1.03 -2.11 -5.73
CA LYS A 99 2.34 -1.68 -5.23
C LYS A 99 2.41 -1.73 -3.71
N LEU A 100 1.33 -1.35 -3.02
CA LEU A 100 1.25 -1.42 -1.57
C LEU A 100 1.19 -2.87 -1.09
N PHE A 101 0.39 -3.73 -1.72
CA PHE A 101 0.30 -5.16 -1.39
C PHE A 101 1.67 -5.85 -1.50
N ASN A 102 2.42 -5.57 -2.58
CA ASN A 102 3.78 -6.07 -2.73
C ASN A 102 4.74 -5.58 -1.64
N LYS A 103 4.55 -4.36 -1.11
CA LYS A 103 5.34 -3.88 0.04
C LYS A 103 4.96 -4.61 1.32
N ILE A 104 3.67 -4.90 1.53
CA ILE A 104 3.19 -5.69 2.67
C ILE A 104 3.75 -7.11 2.62
N ASP A 105 3.80 -7.74 1.44
CA ASP A 105 4.43 -9.06 1.26
C ASP A 105 5.90 -9.05 1.68
N LYS A 106 6.67 -8.05 1.22
CA LYS A 106 8.09 -7.89 1.62
C LYS A 106 8.25 -7.72 3.13
N ILE A 107 7.29 -7.07 3.79
CA ILE A 107 7.27 -6.92 5.25
C ILE A 107 7.06 -8.28 5.91
N TYR A 108 6.11 -9.08 5.42
CA TYR A 108 5.88 -10.44 5.93
C TYR A 108 7.07 -11.38 5.70
N GLU A 109 7.69 -11.34 4.52
CA GLU A 109 8.89 -12.11 4.21
C GLU A 109 10.04 -11.76 5.15
N LEU A 110 10.27 -10.47 5.39
CA LEU A 110 11.27 -9.98 6.33
C LEU A 110 10.95 -10.41 7.77
N SER A 111 9.69 -10.40 8.20
CA SER A 111 9.29 -10.91 9.51
C SER A 111 9.67 -12.37 9.66
N ARG A 112 9.36 -13.19 8.64
CA ARG A 112 9.60 -14.63 8.65
C ARG A 112 11.09 -14.96 8.61
N SER A 113 11.89 -14.25 7.81
CA SER A 113 13.34 -14.49 7.73
C SER A 113 14.08 -14.13 9.02
N MET A 114 13.50 -13.25 9.84
CA MET A 114 14.04 -12.87 11.15
C MET A 114 13.48 -13.71 12.31
N GLN A 115 12.87 -14.87 12.01
CA GLN A 115 12.24 -15.76 13.00
C GLN A 115 11.23 -15.04 13.92
N ASN A 116 10.60 -13.97 13.42
CA ASN A 116 9.70 -13.11 14.19
C ASN A 116 10.34 -12.47 15.44
N ASP A 117 11.67 -12.29 15.47
CA ASP A 117 12.33 -11.42 16.45
C ASP A 117 11.77 -10.00 16.31
N LYS A 118 10.89 -9.64 17.24
CA LYS A 118 10.16 -8.36 17.25
C LYS A 118 11.11 -7.17 17.26
N LYS A 119 12.24 -7.26 17.96
CA LYS A 119 13.20 -6.17 18.13
C LYS A 119 13.97 -5.95 16.83
N ALA A 120 14.50 -7.03 16.26
CA ALA A 120 15.26 -6.98 15.02
C ALA A 120 14.37 -6.60 13.83
N PHE A 121 13.14 -7.11 13.77
CA PHE A 121 12.14 -6.75 12.78
C PHE A 121 11.77 -5.26 12.83
N LYS A 122 11.44 -4.72 14.01
CA LYS A 122 11.11 -3.29 14.17
C LYS A 122 12.25 -2.39 13.69
N LYS A 123 13.51 -2.74 14.03
CA LYS A 123 14.70 -2.01 13.59
C LYS A 123 14.83 -2.00 12.06
N ASN A 124 14.64 -3.13 11.39
CA ASN A 124 14.75 -3.24 9.93
C ASN A 124 13.57 -2.60 9.18
N ILE A 125 12.36 -2.68 9.72
CA ILE A 125 11.20 -1.96 9.16
C ILE A 125 11.44 -0.46 9.24
N TYR A 126 11.92 0.03 10.39
CA TYR A 126 12.20 1.45 10.59
C TYR A 126 13.32 1.96 9.67
N SER A 127 14.40 1.20 9.48
CA SER A 127 15.49 1.59 8.58
C SER A 127 15.03 1.65 7.11
N LYS A 128 14.12 0.77 6.69
CA LYS A 128 13.68 0.67 5.28
C LYS A 128 12.50 1.57 4.93
N PHE A 129 11.56 1.74 5.85
CA PHE A 129 10.31 2.47 5.63
C PHE A 129 10.10 3.64 6.60
N GLY A 130 10.64 3.56 7.81
CA GLY A 130 10.46 4.57 8.85
C GLY A 130 10.98 5.95 8.45
N TYR A 131 12.22 6.03 7.93
CA TYR A 131 12.81 7.32 7.54
C TYR A 131 11.96 8.07 6.50
N ARG A 132 11.38 7.36 5.52
CA ARG A 132 10.54 7.97 4.47
C ARG A 132 9.24 8.53 5.05
N LEU A 133 8.65 7.83 6.01
CA LEU A 133 7.43 8.29 6.67
C LEU A 133 7.73 9.49 7.57
N ILE A 134 8.84 9.48 8.30
CA ILE A 134 9.26 10.60 9.15
C ILE A 134 9.51 11.85 8.31
N LEU A 135 10.21 11.72 7.20
CA LEU A 135 10.45 12.84 6.28
C LEU A 135 9.13 13.38 5.70
N LEU A 136 8.20 12.50 5.35
CA LEU A 136 6.88 12.90 4.86
C LEU A 136 6.08 13.67 5.92
N THR A 137 6.11 13.21 7.18
CA THR A 137 5.43 13.90 8.28
C THR A 137 6.12 15.19 8.72
N LEU A 138 7.40 15.35 8.42
CA LEU A 138 8.16 16.57 8.71
C LEU A 138 7.90 17.66 7.68
N SER A 139 7.49 17.30 6.45
CA SER A 139 7.23 18.25 5.36
C SER A 139 6.31 19.43 5.71
N PRO A 140 5.21 19.28 6.49
CA PRO A 140 4.36 20.40 6.85
C PRO A 140 5.04 21.45 7.73
N VAL A 141 6.12 21.10 8.44
CA VAL A 141 6.85 22.04 9.30
C VAL A 141 7.33 23.26 8.51
N PHE A 142 7.70 23.08 7.23
CA PHE A 142 8.08 24.20 6.36
C PHE A 142 6.96 25.23 6.14
N GLY A 143 5.70 24.81 6.17
CA GLY A 143 4.55 25.72 6.10
C GLY A 143 4.28 26.47 7.41
N ILE A 144 4.85 26.03 8.53
CA ILE A 144 4.69 26.69 9.84
C ILE A 144 5.80 27.72 10.09
N ILE A 145 7.00 27.48 9.53
CA ILE A 145 8.18 28.33 9.74
C ILE A 145 7.89 29.78 9.34
N PHE A 146 7.30 30.01 8.16
CA PHE A 146 7.09 31.37 7.66
C PHE A 146 6.16 32.19 8.58
N PRO A 147 4.94 31.71 8.95
CA PRO A 147 4.13 32.38 9.97
C PRO A 147 4.86 32.57 11.30
N ALA A 148 5.57 31.55 11.80
CA ALA A 148 6.24 31.60 13.10
C ALA A 148 7.34 32.67 13.19
N LEU A 149 8.00 32.97 12.06
CA LEU A 149 9.07 33.97 12.00
C LEU A 149 8.56 35.41 12.07
N PHE A 150 7.41 35.70 11.44
CA PHE A 150 6.88 37.06 11.24
C PHE A 150 5.63 37.38 12.08
N PHE A 151 5.15 36.44 12.91
CA PHE A 151 4.06 36.69 13.85
C PHE A 151 4.50 37.64 14.98
N GLU A 152 3.55 38.13 15.80
CA GLU A 152 3.80 39.17 16.83
C GLU A 152 4.94 38.84 17.81
N ASN A 153 5.16 37.57 18.11
CA ASN A 153 6.23 37.10 19.01
C ASN A 153 7.44 36.50 18.26
N GLY A 154 7.45 36.61 16.94
CA GLY A 154 8.50 36.07 16.09
C GLY A 154 9.78 36.92 16.13
N PRO A 155 10.93 36.34 15.78
CA PRO A 155 12.20 37.07 15.72
C PRO A 155 12.20 38.22 14.69
N PHE A 156 11.28 38.20 13.73
CA PHE A 156 11.10 39.26 12.73
C PHE A 156 9.77 40.00 12.90
N SER A 157 9.18 40.02 14.10
CA SER A 157 7.96 40.78 14.38
C SER A 157 8.10 42.28 14.15
N ASN A 158 9.34 42.79 14.19
CA ASN A 158 9.66 44.18 13.92
C ASN A 158 9.88 44.48 12.41
N TRP A 159 9.65 43.52 11.53
CA TRP A 159 9.73 43.72 10.08
C TRP A 159 8.34 44.04 9.53
N CYS A 160 8.26 45.07 8.69
CA CYS A 160 6.99 45.54 8.13
C CYS A 160 7.08 45.73 6.61
N ALA A 161 5.94 45.96 5.98
CA ALA A 161 5.88 46.25 4.55
C ALA A 161 6.59 47.57 4.19
N SER A 162 7.00 47.71 2.92
CA SER A 162 7.67 48.91 2.38
C SER A 162 6.80 50.17 2.48
N ASP A 163 5.49 49.98 2.27
CA ASP A 163 4.43 50.99 2.32
C ASP A 163 3.87 51.23 3.73
N CYS A 164 4.50 50.64 4.77
CA CYS A 164 4.11 50.91 6.16
C CYS A 164 4.35 52.39 6.52
N SER A 165 3.32 53.03 7.07
CA SER A 165 3.38 54.38 7.64
C SER A 165 3.52 54.29 9.17
N SER A 166 4.40 55.10 9.74
CA SER A 166 4.62 55.22 11.19
C SER A 166 3.36 55.74 11.88
N THR A 167 2.42 54.86 12.20
CA THR A 167 1.06 55.22 12.59
C THR A 167 0.75 54.90 14.05
N ALA A 168 1.61 54.16 14.74
CA ALA A 168 1.43 53.77 16.14
C ALA A 168 2.57 54.27 17.04
N ALA A 169 2.25 54.58 18.30
CA ALA A 169 3.25 54.94 19.30
C ALA A 169 4.28 53.82 19.46
N GLY A 170 5.56 54.11 19.19
CA GLY A 170 6.65 53.13 19.22
C GLY A 170 6.93 52.42 17.89
N HIS A 171 6.14 52.66 16.83
CA HIS A 171 6.40 52.16 15.48
C HIS A 171 7.06 53.25 14.62
N ASN A 172 8.38 53.31 14.65
CA ASN A 172 9.15 54.33 13.94
C ASN A 172 10.13 53.70 12.95
N HIS A 173 10.23 54.30 11.76
CA HIS A 173 11.20 53.96 10.73
C HIS A 173 12.21 55.09 10.57
N GLY A 174 13.47 54.87 10.92
CA GLY A 174 14.52 55.89 10.87
C GLY A 174 15.76 55.49 11.66
N THR A 175 16.74 56.38 11.75
CA THR A 175 17.96 56.19 12.56
C THR A 175 17.58 56.11 14.04
N GLY A 176 17.64 54.90 14.62
CA GLY A 176 17.17 54.62 15.98
C GLY A 176 15.72 54.09 16.09
N GLY A 177 15.05 53.83 14.96
CA GLY A 177 13.75 53.17 14.92
C GLY A 177 13.84 51.68 15.20
N SER A 178 12.81 51.12 15.85
CA SER A 178 12.73 49.70 16.23
C SER A 178 12.23 48.79 15.09
N PHE A 179 11.64 49.36 14.04
CA PHE A 179 11.01 48.61 12.94
C PHE A 179 11.71 48.80 11.60
N HIS A 180 11.89 47.67 10.88
CA HIS A 180 12.58 47.62 9.59
C HIS A 180 11.60 47.39 8.44
N LYS A 181 11.68 48.23 7.42
CA LYS A 181 10.90 48.08 6.20
C LYS A 181 11.52 47.01 5.31
N THR A 182 10.68 46.10 4.84
CA THR A 182 11.01 45.13 3.79
C THR A 182 10.90 45.77 2.41
N GLN A 183 11.33 45.05 1.38
CA GLN A 183 11.12 45.44 -0.02
C GLN A 183 9.69 45.20 -0.54
N PHE A 184 8.85 44.49 0.23
CA PHE A 184 7.53 44.05 -0.21
C PHE A 184 6.43 44.94 0.35
N THR A 185 5.41 45.22 -0.46
CA THR A 185 4.21 45.96 0.00
C THR A 185 3.33 45.09 0.88
N LYS A 186 2.39 45.71 1.61
CA LYS A 186 1.47 44.98 2.49
C LYS A 186 0.64 43.95 1.70
N ALA A 187 0.19 44.31 0.51
CA ALA A 187 -0.55 43.39 -0.36
C ALA A 187 0.27 42.15 -0.78
N GLN A 188 1.59 42.33 -1.02
CA GLN A 188 2.49 41.21 -1.33
C GLN A 188 2.71 40.30 -0.12
N TRP A 189 2.86 40.89 1.07
CA TRP A 189 2.92 40.17 2.34
C TRP A 189 1.68 39.31 2.60
N ASP A 190 0.50 39.91 2.46
CA ASP A 190 -0.78 39.21 2.60
C ASP A 190 -0.85 38.04 1.61
N PHE A 191 -0.48 38.28 0.35
CA PHE A 191 -0.43 37.23 -0.67
C PHE A 191 0.49 36.07 -0.28
N PHE A 192 1.71 36.35 0.18
CA PHE A 192 2.64 35.30 0.62
C PHE A 192 2.11 34.52 1.82
N PHE A 193 1.50 35.20 2.78
CA PHE A 193 0.91 34.58 3.96
C PHE A 193 -0.23 33.63 3.58
N TYR A 194 -1.21 34.12 2.79
CA TYR A 194 -2.33 33.30 2.35
C TYR A 194 -1.90 32.13 1.45
N PHE A 195 -0.95 32.36 0.54
CA PHE A 195 -0.41 31.30 -0.32
C PHE A 195 0.30 30.22 0.51
N ASN A 196 1.12 30.62 1.49
CA ASN A 196 1.81 29.70 2.38
C ASN A 196 0.82 28.88 3.23
N MET A 197 -0.20 29.52 3.80
CA MET A 197 -1.29 28.87 4.54
C MET A 197 -2.05 27.87 3.66
N LEU A 198 -2.44 28.26 2.43
CA LEU A 198 -3.13 27.39 1.48
C LEU A 198 -2.27 26.18 1.12
N PHE A 199 -0.98 26.39 0.84
CA PHE A 199 -0.04 25.33 0.55
C PHE A 199 0.12 24.37 1.73
N PHE A 200 0.27 24.88 2.95
CA PHE A 200 0.36 24.09 4.18
C PHE A 200 -0.89 23.21 4.39
N ILE A 201 -2.09 23.79 4.29
CA ILE A 201 -3.36 23.06 4.43
C ILE A 201 -3.45 21.96 3.37
N THR A 202 -3.12 22.28 2.12
CA THR A 202 -3.16 21.33 1.00
C THR A 202 -2.19 20.17 1.23
N LEU A 203 -0.95 20.45 1.67
CA LEU A 203 0.03 19.41 2.01
C LEU A 203 -0.46 18.51 3.15
N CYS A 204 -1.04 19.08 4.21
CA CYS A 204 -1.62 18.33 5.32
C CYS A 204 -2.73 17.37 4.84
N ILE A 205 -3.65 17.86 4.00
CA ILE A 205 -4.72 17.05 3.42
C ILE A 205 -4.16 15.89 2.59
N ILE A 206 -3.14 16.15 1.77
CA ILE A 206 -2.48 15.12 0.94
C ILE A 206 -1.87 14.03 1.84
N ILE A 207 -1.10 14.42 2.86
CA ILE A 207 -0.45 13.47 3.79
C ILE A 207 -1.50 12.62 4.52
N LEU A 208 -2.54 13.25 5.06
CA LEU A 208 -3.63 12.54 5.73
C LEU A 208 -4.34 11.56 4.78
N THR A 209 -4.60 11.98 3.55
CA THR A 209 -5.23 11.13 2.53
C THR A 209 -4.36 9.92 2.19
N VAL A 210 -3.03 10.10 2.06
CA VAL A 210 -2.08 8.99 1.81
C VAL A 210 -2.05 8.02 2.99
N ILE A 211 -2.05 8.52 4.22
CA ILE A 211 -2.06 7.68 5.44
C ILE A 211 -3.35 6.87 5.53
N ILE A 212 -4.51 7.53 5.41
CA ILE A 212 -5.83 6.88 5.45
C ILE A 212 -5.94 5.83 4.34
N TYR A 213 -5.51 6.17 3.12
CA TYR A 213 -5.49 5.22 2.01
C TYR A 213 -4.63 3.99 2.31
N ALA A 214 -3.41 4.19 2.84
CA ALA A 214 -2.53 3.09 3.21
C ALA A 214 -3.18 2.17 4.26
N LEU A 215 -3.78 2.74 5.31
CA LEU A 215 -4.48 1.98 6.35
C LEU A 215 -5.64 1.16 5.78
N VAL A 216 -6.52 1.79 5.00
CA VAL A 216 -7.67 1.11 4.38
C VAL A 216 -7.22 -0.07 3.52
N LYS A 217 -6.14 0.09 2.75
CA LYS A 217 -5.61 -0.98 1.91
C LYS A 217 -4.88 -2.07 2.71
N VAL A 218 -4.20 -1.74 3.82
CA VAL A 218 -3.63 -2.74 4.75
C VAL A 218 -4.75 -3.60 5.35
N VAL A 219 -5.84 -2.98 5.80
CA VAL A 219 -7.03 -3.71 6.28
C VAL A 219 -7.58 -4.63 5.19
N LYS A 220 -7.71 -4.13 3.96
CA LYS A 220 -8.15 -4.95 2.83
C LYS A 220 -7.21 -6.14 2.58
N TYR A 221 -5.89 -5.94 2.66
CA TYR A 221 -4.90 -7.00 2.51
C TYR A 221 -5.08 -8.10 3.57
N GLU A 222 -5.13 -7.73 4.85
CA GLU A 222 -5.26 -8.70 5.95
C GLU A 222 -6.57 -9.50 5.85
N ARG A 223 -7.63 -8.86 5.36
CA ARG A 223 -8.91 -9.54 5.18
C ARG A 223 -8.89 -10.55 4.04
N LEU A 224 -8.28 -10.20 2.91
CA LEU A 224 -8.07 -11.14 1.81
C LEU A 224 -7.17 -12.29 2.25
N LYS A 225 -6.15 -12.00 3.06
CA LYS A 225 -5.28 -13.02 3.68
C LYS A 225 -6.04 -13.91 4.68
N ALA A 226 -7.08 -13.40 5.32
CA ALA A 226 -7.93 -14.14 6.27
C ALA A 226 -9.18 -14.78 5.63
N GLY A 227 -9.37 -14.68 4.31
CA GLY A 227 -10.56 -15.20 3.61
C GLY A 227 -11.87 -14.47 3.97
N LYS A 228 -11.81 -13.23 4.46
CA LYS A 228 -12.99 -12.44 4.89
C LYS A 228 -13.41 -11.44 3.80
N GLY A 229 -14.73 -11.32 3.53
CA GLY A 229 -15.35 -10.55 2.42
C GLY A 229 -15.19 -9.00 2.41
N LYS A 230 -16.20 -8.21 1.99
CA LYS A 230 -16.18 -6.72 2.10
C LYS A 230 -16.69 -6.25 3.48
N ILE A 231 -16.32 -5.05 3.95
CA ILE A 231 -16.73 -4.47 5.25
C ILE A 231 -17.33 -3.08 5.00
N LYS A 232 -18.31 -2.68 5.81
CA LYS A 232 -18.82 -1.30 5.88
C LYS A 232 -17.86 -0.45 6.72
N GLY A 233 -17.59 0.81 6.36
CA GLY A 233 -16.51 1.65 6.95
C GLY A 233 -16.36 1.64 8.49
N LYS A 234 -17.44 1.43 9.26
CA LYS A 234 -17.43 1.33 10.74
C LYS A 234 -16.58 0.17 11.29
N ASP A 235 -16.44 -0.96 10.58
CA ASP A 235 -15.64 -2.08 11.09
C ASP A 235 -14.15 -1.96 10.75
N CYS A 236 -13.76 -1.03 9.87
CA CYS A 236 -12.36 -0.75 9.55
C CYS A 236 -11.61 -0.21 10.78
N TYR A 237 -12.25 0.72 11.51
CA TYR A 237 -11.72 1.26 12.77
C TYR A 237 -11.54 0.15 13.83
N ARG A 238 -12.54 -0.72 13.99
CA ARG A 238 -12.50 -1.83 14.97
C ARG A 238 -11.44 -2.88 14.61
N PHE A 239 -11.20 -3.11 13.32
CA PHE A 239 -10.13 -3.99 12.86
C PHE A 239 -8.73 -3.39 13.08
N CYS A 240 -8.53 -2.10 12.78
CA CYS A 240 -7.29 -1.40 13.11
C CYS A 240 -7.02 -1.41 14.62
N LYS A 241 -8.05 -1.20 15.45
CA LYS A 241 -7.94 -1.31 16.91
C LYS A 241 -7.39 -2.68 17.34
N ASN A 242 -7.86 -3.77 16.74
CA ASN A 242 -7.43 -5.12 17.12
C ASN A 242 -6.06 -5.55 16.55
N ILE A 243 -5.50 -4.81 15.59
CA ILE A 243 -4.18 -5.12 15.00
C ILE A 243 -3.06 -4.26 15.62
N PHE A 244 -3.38 -3.02 16.00
CA PHE A 244 -2.39 -2.04 16.44
C PHE A 244 -2.39 -1.77 17.95
N ILE A 245 -3.39 -2.24 18.69
CA ILE A 245 -3.46 -2.29 20.16
C ILE A 245 -3.49 -3.76 20.57
#